data_AF-A0A383CS95-F1
#
_entry.id   AF-A0A383CS95-F1
#
_cell.length_a   1.000
_cell.length_b   1.000
_cell.length_c   1.000
_cell.angle_alpha   90.00
_cell.angle_beta   90.00
_cell.angle_gamma   90.00
#
_symmetry.space_group_name_H-M   'P 1'
#
loop_
_entity.id
_entity.type
_entity.pdbx_description
1 polymer ?
#
loop_
_entity_poly.entity_id
_entity_poly.type
_entity_poly.pdbx_seq_one_letter_code
_entity_poly.pdbx_strand_id
1 'polypeptide(L)'
;MMEFIQPILGFFVLLFLGAIFSENIKEIKIKYVVIAVVIQVVLAFILINLTFISDFIDKYLASGVQKLKEANDYGTAFVFGYLSDGAPNAPFEVSNKANTFIFAFGGLTLIIVMSAISALLWHWRVIPILVNALAVIFKKPLDVGGPVG
;
A
#
# COMPACT_ATOMS: atom_id res chain seq x y z
N MET A 1 -26.83 -3.25 15.11
CA MET A 1 -26.85 -1.78 15.35
C MET A 1 -25.52 -1.25 15.88
N MET A 2 -24.87 -1.90 16.87
CA MET A 2 -23.51 -1.50 17.33
C MET A 2 -22.44 -1.55 16.23
N GLU A 3 -22.53 -2.48 15.29
CA GLU A 3 -21.54 -2.67 14.20
C GLU A 3 -21.35 -1.43 13.31
N PHE A 4 -22.39 -0.60 13.15
CA PHE A 4 -22.30 0.64 12.36
C PHE A 4 -21.99 1.87 13.23
N ILE A 5 -22.33 1.85 14.52
CA ILE A 5 -22.12 2.98 15.42
C ILE A 5 -20.63 3.19 15.68
N GLN A 6 -19.86 2.11 15.91
CA GLN A 6 -18.44 2.21 16.23
C GLN A 6 -17.60 2.82 15.07
N PRO A 7 -17.73 2.38 13.80
CA PRO A 7 -17.01 3.00 12.69
C PRO A 7 -17.40 4.46 12.45
N ILE A 8 -18.69 4.79 12.55
CA ILE A 8 -19.17 6.17 12.37
C ILE A 8 -18.61 7.07 13.47
N LEU A 9 -18.69 6.64 14.73
CA LEU A 9 -18.18 7.41 15.86
C LEU A 9 -16.65 7.55 15.78
N GLY A 10 -15.94 6.46 15.47
CA GLY A 10 -14.48 6.49 15.26
C GLY A 10 -14.07 7.45 14.15
N PHE A 11 -14.81 7.47 13.05
CA PHE A 11 -14.57 8.39 11.94
C PHE A 11 -14.67 9.87 12.37
N PHE A 12 -15.74 10.25 13.07
CA PHE A 12 -15.90 11.62 13.57
C PHE A 12 -14.87 11.98 14.65
N VAL A 13 -14.50 11.04 15.51
CA VAL A 13 -13.44 11.25 16.51
C VAL A 13 -12.09 11.53 15.84
N LEU A 14 -11.74 10.82 14.76
CA LEU A 14 -10.52 11.09 14.00
C LEU A 14 -10.52 12.47 13.34
N LEU A 15 -11.64 12.88 12.74
CA LEU A 15 -11.79 14.24 12.21
C LEU A 15 -11.65 15.31 13.30
N PHE A 16 -12.24 15.06 14.47
CA PHE A 16 -12.17 15.96 15.61
C PHE A 16 -10.75 16.06 16.18
N LEU A 17 -10.02 14.94 16.28
CA LEU A 17 -8.61 14.94 16.66
C LEU A 17 -7.76 15.77 15.70
N GLY A 18 -7.99 15.66 14.38
CA GLY A 18 -7.33 16.51 13.40
C GLY A 18 -7.62 18.00 13.60
N ALA A 19 -8.83 18.36 14.03
CA ALA A 19 -9.19 19.74 14.33
C ALA A 19 -8.53 20.26 15.63
N ILE A 20 -8.42 19.42 16.67
CA ILE A 20 -7.76 19.77 17.95
C ILE A 20 -6.27 20.03 17.75
N PHE A 21 -5.60 19.16 16.98
CA PHE A 21 -4.16 19.26 16.72
C PHE A 21 -3.83 20.21 15.56
N SER A 22 -4.81 20.96 15.04
CA SER A 22 -4.58 21.96 14.00
C SER A 22 -3.90 23.21 14.58
N GLU A 23 -2.93 23.76 13.84
CA GLU A 23 -2.27 25.03 14.20
C GLU A 23 -3.25 26.21 14.24
N ASN A 24 -4.27 26.22 13.36
CA ASN A 24 -5.30 27.25 13.33
C ASN A 24 -6.66 26.67 12.92
N ILE A 25 -7.47 26.34 13.92
CA ILE A 25 -8.81 25.75 13.71
C ILE A 25 -9.74 26.63 12.86
N LYS A 26 -9.52 27.96 12.85
CA LYS A 26 -10.35 28.90 12.09
C LYS A 26 -10.01 28.91 10.60
N GLU A 27 -8.81 28.48 10.22
CA GLU A 27 -8.38 28.38 8.82
C GLU A 27 -8.79 27.06 8.16
N ILE A 28 -9.40 26.14 8.90
CA ILE A 28 -9.89 24.88 8.35
C ILE A 28 -11.02 25.17 7.35
N LYS A 29 -10.72 24.96 6.07
CA LYS A 29 -11.70 25.07 4.98
C LYS A 29 -12.59 23.83 4.94
N ILE A 30 -13.71 23.87 5.66
CA ILE A 30 -14.68 22.75 5.79
C ILE A 30 -15.09 22.16 4.44
N LYS A 31 -15.20 22.99 3.39
CA LYS A 31 -15.46 22.54 2.01
C LYS A 31 -14.51 21.41 1.58
N TYR A 32 -13.20 21.56 1.80
CA TYR A 32 -12.21 20.57 1.36
C TYR A 32 -12.17 19.34 2.25
N VAL A 33 -12.45 19.50 3.55
CA VAL A 33 -12.65 18.38 4.47
C VAL A 33 -13.80 17.50 3.97
N VAL A 34 -14.97 18.09 3.68
CA VAL A 34 -16.13 17.34 3.17
C VAL A 34 -15.82 16.66 1.83
N ILE A 35 -15.14 17.36 0.90
CA ILE A 35 -14.77 16.76 -0.38
C ILE A 35 -13.80 15.58 -0.19
N ALA A 36 -12.79 15.71 0.67
CA ALA A 36 -11.87 14.63 0.97
C ALA A 36 -12.58 13.40 1.55
N VAL A 37 -13.52 13.62 2.47
CA VAL A 37 -14.35 12.55 3.05
C VAL A 37 -15.18 11.86 1.98
N VAL A 38 -15.85 12.62 1.09
CA VAL A 38 -16.64 12.05 0.00
C VAL A 38 -15.76 11.22 -0.93
N ILE A 39 -14.60 11.74 -1.32
CA ILE A 39 -13.64 11.02 -2.17
C ILE A 39 -13.20 9.72 -1.49
N GLN A 40 -12.86 9.76 -0.20
CA GLN A 40 -12.44 8.57 0.54
C GLN A 40 -13.53 7.49 0.59
N VAL A 41 -14.78 7.89 0.87
CA VAL A 41 -15.93 6.96 0.91
C VAL A 41 -16.22 6.38 -0.47
N VAL A 42 -16.19 7.21 -1.52
CA VAL A 42 -16.39 6.77 -2.91
C VAL A 42 -15.29 5.80 -3.31
N LEU A 43 -14.02 6.08 -3.02
CA LEU A 43 -12.91 5.17 -3.31
C LEU A 43 -13.03 3.85 -2.54
N ALA A 44 -13.40 3.88 -1.26
CA ALA A 44 -13.61 2.67 -0.48
C ALA A 44 -14.75 1.82 -1.07
N PHE A 45 -15.85 2.45 -1.48
CA PHE A 45 -16.95 1.76 -2.14
C PHE A 45 -16.50 1.13 -3.46
N ILE A 46 -15.79 1.88 -4.30
CA ILE A 46 -15.24 1.43 -5.58
C ILE A 46 -14.29 0.24 -5.40
N LEU A 47 -13.39 0.29 -4.41
CA LEU A 47 -12.37 -0.76 -4.22
C LEU A 47 -12.94 -2.02 -3.57
N ILE A 48 -13.96 -1.91 -2.71
CA ILE A 48 -14.48 -3.04 -1.92
C ILE A 48 -15.74 -3.65 -2.52
N ASN A 49 -16.67 -2.84 -3.04
CA ASN A 49 -18.00 -3.31 -3.45
C ASN A 49 -18.11 -3.61 -4.95
N LEU A 50 -17.26 -3.01 -5.80
CA LEU A 50 -17.28 -3.29 -7.23
C LEU A 50 -16.44 -4.53 -7.51
N THR A 51 -17.11 -5.67 -7.70
CA THR A 51 -16.48 -6.97 -7.97
C THR A 51 -15.50 -6.93 -9.14
N PHE A 52 -15.80 -6.20 -10.21
CA PHE A 52 -14.87 -6.04 -11.33
C PHE A 52 -13.51 -5.45 -10.92
N ILE A 53 -13.50 -4.52 -9.96
CA ILE A 53 -12.29 -3.84 -9.51
C ILE A 53 -11.54 -4.69 -8.50
N SER A 54 -12.22 -5.29 -7.54
CA SER A 54 -11.60 -6.23 -6.59
C SER A 54 -10.99 -7.42 -7.31
N ASP A 55 -11.71 -8.01 -8.27
CA ASP A 55 -11.23 -9.15 -9.07
C ASP A 55 -10.01 -8.75 -9.91
N PHE A 56 -9.99 -7.53 -10.46
CA PHE A 56 -8.83 -7.02 -11.18
C PHE A 56 -7.61 -6.87 -10.24
N ILE A 57 -7.81 -6.29 -9.05
CA ILE A 57 -6.74 -6.13 -8.06
C ILE A 57 -6.18 -7.50 -7.65
N ASP A 58 -7.04 -8.45 -7.29
CA ASP A 58 -6.61 -9.76 -6.83
C ASP A 58 -5.90 -10.55 -7.94
N LYS A 59 -6.48 -10.56 -9.15
CA LYS A 59 -5.95 -11.35 -10.26
C LYS A 59 -4.64 -10.80 -10.83
N TYR A 60 -4.50 -9.48 -10.92
CA TYR A 60 -3.36 -8.87 -11.60
C TYR A 60 -2.35 -8.24 -10.65
N LEU A 61 -2.81 -7.42 -9.69
CA LEU A 61 -1.90 -6.71 -8.78
C LEU A 61 -1.39 -7.64 -7.68
N ALA A 62 -2.29 -8.31 -6.96
CA ALA A 62 -1.89 -9.20 -5.85
C ALA A 62 -1.08 -10.40 -6.37
N SER A 63 -1.52 -11.04 -7.45
CA SER A 63 -0.72 -12.10 -8.11
C SER A 63 0.63 -11.57 -8.62
N GLY A 64 0.69 -10.34 -9.12
CA GLY A 64 1.94 -9.70 -9.55
C GLY A 64 2.94 -9.55 -8.41
N VAL A 65 2.49 -9.04 -7.25
CA VAL A 65 3.31 -8.92 -6.04
C VAL A 65 3.77 -10.30 -5.56
N GLN A 66 2.89 -11.30 -5.61
CA GLN A 66 3.24 -12.68 -5.25
C GLN A 66 4.34 -13.27 -6.15
N LYS A 67 4.26 -13.04 -7.47
CA LYS A 67 5.32 -13.46 -8.41
C LYS A 67 6.65 -12.76 -8.15
N LEU A 68 6.62 -11.49 -7.74
CA LEU A 68 7.82 -10.76 -7.34
C LEU A 68 8.44 -11.35 -6.07
N LYS A 69 7.60 -11.74 -5.08
CA LYS A 69 8.08 -12.48 -3.90
C LYS A 69 8.72 -13.80 -4.31
N GLU A 70 8.07 -14.60 -5.13
CA GLU A 70 8.60 -15.89 -5.60
C GLU A 70 9.93 -15.73 -6.35
N ALA A 71 10.06 -14.71 -7.19
CA ALA A 71 11.31 -14.39 -7.87
C ALA A 71 12.42 -13.95 -6.90
N ASN A 72 12.08 -13.15 -5.87
CA ASN A 72 13.00 -12.82 -4.79
C ASN A 72 13.45 -14.08 -4.04
N ASP A 73 12.52 -14.93 -3.64
CA ASP A 73 12.81 -16.16 -2.88
C ASP A 73 13.75 -17.07 -3.69
N TYR A 74 13.51 -17.21 -5.00
CA TYR A 74 14.42 -17.91 -5.91
C TYR A 74 15.83 -17.27 -5.94
N GLY A 75 15.91 -15.94 -6.06
CA GLY A 75 17.18 -15.21 -6.04
C GLY A 75 17.93 -15.37 -4.71
N THR A 76 17.21 -15.37 -3.59
CA THR A 76 17.80 -15.55 -2.26
C THR A 76 18.28 -16.98 -2.05
N ALA A 77 17.57 -17.98 -2.58
CA ALA A 77 18.02 -19.36 -2.58
C ALA A 77 19.29 -19.54 -3.41
N PHE A 78 19.40 -18.83 -4.53
CA PHE A 78 20.62 -18.83 -5.34
C PHE A 78 21.83 -18.23 -4.61
N VAL A 79 21.66 -17.13 -3.88
CA VAL A 79 22.77 -16.43 -3.19
C VAL A 79 23.10 -17.06 -1.83
N PHE A 80 22.07 -17.43 -1.06
CA PHE A 80 22.20 -17.81 0.36
C PHE A 80 21.79 -19.28 0.65
N GLY A 81 21.36 -20.03 -0.35
CA GLY A 81 21.01 -21.45 -0.20
C GLY A 81 19.87 -21.69 0.78
N TYR A 82 20.09 -22.60 1.73
CA TYR A 82 19.09 -23.04 2.72
C TYR A 82 18.65 -21.94 3.71
N LEU A 83 19.29 -20.77 3.71
CA LEU A 83 18.89 -19.63 4.54
C LEU A 83 17.72 -18.83 3.95
N SER A 84 17.37 -19.11 2.70
CA SER A 84 16.16 -18.56 2.07
C SER A 84 14.88 -19.18 2.62
N ASP A 85 13.75 -18.52 2.38
CA ASP A 85 12.42 -18.99 2.80
C ASP A 85 12.16 -20.42 2.30
N GLY A 86 11.58 -21.27 3.16
CA GLY A 86 11.36 -22.68 2.87
C GLY A 86 12.59 -23.58 3.01
N ALA A 87 13.76 -23.03 3.34
CA ALA A 87 15.03 -23.74 3.53
C ALA A 87 15.36 -24.78 2.43
N PRO A 88 15.43 -24.35 1.15
CA PRO A 88 15.67 -25.25 0.03
C PRO A 88 17.04 -25.94 0.14
N ASN A 89 17.07 -27.25 -0.07
CA ASN A 89 18.28 -28.08 0.03
C ASN A 89 18.99 -28.00 1.38
N ALA A 90 18.23 -27.79 2.47
CA ALA A 90 18.80 -27.82 3.82
C ALA A 90 19.52 -29.15 4.10
N PRO A 91 20.75 -29.12 4.65
CA PRO A 91 21.49 -30.33 4.99
C PRO A 91 20.99 -30.99 6.30
N PHE A 92 19.84 -30.55 6.81
CA PHE A 92 19.22 -30.99 8.04
C PHE A 92 17.71 -31.15 7.85
N GLU A 93 17.07 -31.94 8.71
CA GLU A 93 15.63 -32.14 8.68
C GLU A 93 14.90 -30.89 9.18
N VAL A 94 13.96 -30.39 8.38
CA VAL A 94 13.14 -29.22 8.74
C VAL A 94 11.96 -29.68 9.59
N SER A 95 12.06 -29.45 10.90
CA SER A 95 11.03 -29.83 11.87
C SER A 95 9.72 -29.03 11.73
N ASN A 96 9.81 -27.75 11.33
CA ASN A 96 8.64 -26.93 11.05
C ASN A 96 8.93 -25.94 9.92
N LYS A 97 8.25 -26.13 8.79
CA LYS A 97 8.37 -25.26 7.61
C LYS A 97 7.97 -23.81 7.90
N ALA A 98 7.04 -23.55 8.82
CA ALA A 98 6.64 -22.19 9.18
C ALA A 98 7.77 -21.38 9.83
N ASN A 99 8.78 -22.06 10.41
CA ASN A 99 9.91 -21.42 11.09
C ASN A 99 11.13 -21.24 10.17
N THR A 100 11.01 -21.57 8.88
CA THR A 100 12.11 -21.43 7.91
C THR A 100 12.25 -20.01 7.37
N PHE A 101 11.24 -19.16 7.57
CA PHE A 101 11.31 -17.76 7.17
C PHE A 101 12.30 -16.99 8.05
N ILE A 102 13.43 -16.62 7.46
CA ILE A 102 14.41 -15.73 8.09
C ILE A 102 14.21 -14.33 7.50
N PHE A 103 13.76 -13.39 8.34
CA PHE A 103 13.47 -12.02 7.92
C PHE A 103 14.62 -11.34 7.18
N ALA A 104 15.87 -11.59 7.57
CA ALA A 104 17.04 -11.02 6.93
C ALA A 104 17.22 -11.46 5.47
N PHE A 105 16.81 -12.68 5.11
CA PHE A 105 17.02 -13.25 3.78
C PHE A 105 15.77 -13.24 2.91
N GLY A 106 14.57 -13.30 3.49
CA GLY A 106 13.34 -13.16 2.70
C GLY A 106 12.83 -11.73 2.67
N GLY A 107 12.75 -11.08 3.83
CA GLY A 107 12.17 -9.75 3.99
C GLY A 107 13.07 -8.63 3.47
N LEU A 108 14.30 -8.53 3.99
CA LEU A 108 15.19 -7.43 3.62
C LEU A 108 15.61 -7.47 2.14
N THR A 109 15.83 -8.65 1.57
CA THR A 109 16.21 -8.78 0.16
C THR A 109 15.07 -8.38 -0.77
N LEU A 110 13.81 -8.68 -0.40
CA LEU A 110 12.65 -8.24 -1.15
C LEU A 110 12.58 -6.72 -1.19
N ILE A 111 12.90 -6.03 -0.08
CA ILE A 111 12.99 -4.56 -0.06
C ILE A 111 14.04 -4.06 -1.05
N ILE A 112 15.20 -4.71 -1.13
CA ILE A 112 16.27 -4.34 -2.08
C ILE A 112 15.79 -4.52 -3.53
N VAL A 113 15.18 -5.67 -3.85
CA VAL A 113 14.62 -5.96 -5.19
C VAL A 113 13.54 -4.95 -5.56
N MET A 114 12.60 -4.69 -4.66
CA MET A 114 11.52 -3.73 -4.87
C MET A 114 12.05 -2.31 -5.04
N SER A 115 13.11 -1.93 -4.33
CA SER A 115 13.77 -0.63 -4.48
C SER A 115 14.44 -0.48 -5.85
N ALA A 116 15.13 -1.52 -6.33
CA ALA A 116 15.72 -1.55 -7.67
C ALA A 116 14.66 -1.46 -8.77
N ILE A 117 13.56 -2.22 -8.64
CA ILE A 117 12.42 -2.16 -9.58
C ILE A 117 11.78 -0.77 -9.55
N SER A 118 11.54 -0.21 -8.36
CA SER A 118 10.98 1.14 -8.22
C SER A 118 11.86 2.20 -8.88
N ALA A 119 13.18 2.13 -8.69
CA ALA A 119 14.13 3.03 -9.34
C ALA A 119 14.08 2.89 -10.88
N LEU A 120 13.98 1.66 -11.39
CA LEU A 120 13.84 1.39 -12.82
C LEU A 120 12.53 1.95 -13.39
N LEU A 121 11.40 1.73 -12.70
CA LEU A 121 10.10 2.28 -13.09
C LEU A 121 10.07 3.80 -13.04
N TRP A 122 10.85 4.42 -12.15
CA TRP A 122 11.07 5.86 -12.12
C TRP A 122 11.89 6.33 -13.32
N HIS A 123 12.98 5.64 -13.64
CA HIS A 123 13.82 5.93 -14.80
C HIS A 123 13.03 5.83 -16.12
N TRP A 124 12.17 4.83 -16.26
CA TRP A 124 11.25 4.67 -17.39
C TRP A 124 10.03 5.59 -17.35
N ARG A 125 9.91 6.44 -16.32
CA ARG A 125 8.84 7.42 -16.13
C ARG A 125 7.45 6.82 -15.92
N VAL A 126 7.34 5.52 -15.63
CA VAL A 126 6.06 4.84 -15.32
C VAL A 126 5.47 5.42 -14.02
N ILE A 127 6.27 5.50 -12.96
CA ILE A 127 5.83 6.07 -11.68
C ILE A 127 5.45 7.56 -11.83
N PRO A 128 6.29 8.43 -12.45
CA PRO A 128 5.91 9.81 -12.74
C PRO A 128 4.59 9.97 -13.48
N ILE A 129 4.33 9.15 -14.51
CA ILE A 129 3.08 9.22 -15.28
C ILE A 129 1.89 8.91 -14.37
N LEU A 130 1.97 7.83 -13.58
CA LEU A 130 0.90 7.43 -12.66
C LEU A 130 0.65 8.48 -11.57
N VAL A 131 1.71 9.00 -10.95
CA VAL A 131 1.61 10.03 -9.91
C VAL A 131 0.99 11.31 -10.48
N ASN A 132 1.39 11.74 -11.68
CA ASN A 132 0.80 12.92 -12.30
C ASN A 132 -0.68 12.71 -12.68
N ALA A 133 -1.05 11.52 -13.16
CA ALA A 133 -2.44 11.20 -13.43
C ALA A 133 -3.30 11.28 -12.16
N LEU A 134 -2.83 10.69 -11.05
CA LEU A 134 -3.50 10.79 -9.75
C LEU A 134 -3.56 12.24 -9.26
N ALA A 135 -2.46 12.98 -9.37
CA ALA A 135 -2.42 14.38 -8.97
C ALA A 135 -3.48 15.19 -9.73
N VAL A 136 -3.63 15.02 -11.05
CA VAL A 136 -4.66 15.73 -11.83
C VAL A 136 -6.08 15.42 -11.33
N ILE A 137 -6.35 14.17 -10.95
CA ILE A 137 -7.65 13.74 -10.42
C ILE A 137 -7.96 14.41 -9.08
N PHE A 138 -6.97 14.51 -8.18
CA PHE A 138 -7.17 15.05 -6.83
C PHE A 138 -6.97 16.57 -6.70
N LYS A 139 -6.23 17.19 -7.61
CA LYS A 139 -5.89 18.63 -7.56
C LYS A 139 -7.12 19.52 -7.55
N LYS A 140 -8.04 19.30 -8.50
CA LYS A 140 -9.23 20.16 -8.67
C LYS A 140 -10.25 19.99 -7.54
N PRO A 141 -10.59 18.77 -7.09
CA PRO A 141 -11.56 18.59 -6.00
C PRO A 141 -11.06 19.13 -4.65
N LEU A 142 -9.77 18.94 -4.36
CA LEU A 142 -9.22 19.30 -3.06
C LEU A 142 -8.62 20.70 -2.99
N ASP A 143 -8.52 21.41 -4.12
CA ASP A 143 -7.89 22.75 -4.23
C ASP A 143 -6.50 22.80 -3.59
N VAL A 144 -5.78 21.71 -3.79
CA VAL A 144 -4.39 21.58 -3.40
C VAL A 144 -3.60 22.03 -4.66
N GLY A 145 -2.83 23.14 -4.57
CA GLY A 145 -1.92 23.66 -5.64
C GLY A 145 -0.53 24.19 -5.14
N GLY A 146 0.61 23.74 -5.71
CA GLY A 146 2.00 24.04 -5.28
C GLY A 146 2.88 22.81 -4.92
N PRO A 147 4.13 23.01 -4.43
CA PRO A 147 5.02 21.90 -4.01
C PRO A 147 4.48 21.09 -2.81
N VAL A 148 3.43 21.58 -2.16
CA VAL A 148 2.61 20.90 -1.14
C VAL A 148 1.15 21.38 -1.24
N GLY A 149 0.73 21.70 -2.47
CA GLY A 149 -0.66 21.86 -2.86
C GLY A 149 -0.87 21.09 -4.16
#